data_AF-G7VHA4-F1
#
_entry.id   AF-G7VHA4-F1
#
_cell.length_a   1.000
_cell.length_b   1.000
_cell.length_c   1.000
_cell.angle_alpha   90.00
_cell.angle_beta   90.00
_cell.angle_gamma   90.00
#
_symmetry.space_group_name_H-M   'P 1'
#
loop_
_entity.id
_entity.type
_entity.pdbx_description
1 polymer ?
#
loop_
_entity_poly.entity_id
_entity_poly.type
_entity_poly.pdbx_seq_one_letter_code
_entity_poly.pdbx_strand_id
1 'polypeptide(L)' 'MITCPRCGLPEWEALPPPHTYRHKGPENTIMIARCRNCGIVFYIFRTSLETFTLEMEKAERKHGAIPHIDLKK' A
#
# COMPACT_ATOMS: atom_id res chain seq x y z
N MET A 1 11.63 -5.40 7.48
CA MET A 1 10.60 -6.43 7.20
C MET A 1 9.27 -5.70 7.01
N ILE A 2 8.52 -5.98 5.94
CA ILE A 2 7.24 -5.29 5.68
C ILE A 2 6.14 -6.02 6.45
N THR A 3 5.43 -5.30 7.31
CA THR A 3 4.36 -5.85 8.15
C THR A 3 3.04 -5.11 7.94
N CYS A 4 1.94 -5.82 8.18
CA CYS A 4 0.61 -5.24 8.15
C CYS A 4 0.50 -4.13 9.20
N PRO A 5 0.07 -2.91 8.81
CA PRO A 5 -0.01 -1.78 9.73
C PRO A 5 -1.11 -1.93 10.81
N ARG A 6 -2.00 -2.92 10.67
CA ARG A 6 -3.07 -3.19 11.65
C ARG A 6 -2.76 -4.35 12.59
N CYS A 7 -2.32 -5.50 12.07
CA CYS A 7 -2.10 -6.70 12.89
C CYS A 7 -0.63 -7.04 13.12
N GLY A 8 0.32 -6.30 12.55
CA GLY A 8 1.77 -6.49 12.74
C GLY A 8 2.38 -7.72 12.07
N LEU A 9 1.58 -8.57 11.42
CA LEU A 9 2.07 -9.80 10.78
C LEU A 9 2.69 -9.53 9.39
N PRO A 10 3.70 -10.32 8.98
CA PRO A 10 4.37 -10.16 7.68
C PRO A 10 3.62 -10.84 6.52
N GLU A 11 2.48 -11.48 6.79
CA GLU A 11 1.70 -12.21 5.80
C GLU A 11 0.79 -11.27 5.00
N TRP A 12 1.24 -10.94 3.79
CA TRP A 12 0.51 -10.11 2.84
C TRP A 12 0.80 -10.55 1.41
N GLU A 13 -0.06 -10.14 0.49
CA GLU A 13 0.11 -10.34 -0.94
C GLU A 13 -0.03 -9.01 -1.68
N ALA A 14 0.85 -8.78 -2.66
CA ALA A 14 0.76 -7.62 -3.53
C ALA A 14 -0.44 -7.78 -4.47
N LEU A 15 -1.26 -6.74 -4.61
CA LEU A 15 -2.32 -6.73 -5.60
C LEU A 15 -1.73 -6.58 -7.01
N PRO A 16 -2.28 -7.26 -8.02
CA PRO A 16 -1.79 -7.19 -9.39
C PRO A 16 -1.92 -5.79 -9.99
N PRO A 17 -1.16 -5.46 -11.05
CA PRO A 17 -1.36 -4.23 -11.82
C PRO A 17 -2.83 -4.07 -12.24
N PRO A 18 -3.41 -2.85 -12.21
CA PRO A 18 -2.75 -1.54 -12.16
C PRO A 18 -2.42 -1.02 -10.75
N HIS A 19 -2.66 -1.81 -9.70
CA HIS A 19 -2.53 -1.41 -8.30
C HIS A 19 -1.07 -1.31 -7.80
N THR A 20 -0.10 -1.54 -8.68
CA THR A 20 1.32 -1.32 -8.42
C THR A 20 1.73 -0.01 -9.08
N TYR A 21 1.63 1.09 -8.34
CA TYR A 21 1.94 2.43 -8.86
C TYR A 21 3.42 2.76 -8.65
N ARG A 22 4.19 2.68 -9.73
CA ARG A 22 5.56 3.17 -9.77
C ARG A 22 5.53 4.63 -10.24
N HIS A 23 5.39 5.58 -9.31
CA HIS A 23 5.55 6.99 -9.66
C HIS A 23 6.97 7.17 -10.23
N LYS A 24 7.10 7.76 -11.43
CA LYS A 24 8.40 8.04 -12.05
C LYS A 24 9.05 9.25 -11.38
N GLY A 25 9.50 9.05 -10.14
CA GLY A 25 10.53 9.86 -9.49
C GLY A 25 11.68 8.92 -9.07
N PRO A 26 12.89 9.45 -8.85
CA PRO A 26 14.09 8.63 -8.72
C PRO A 26 14.06 7.64 -7.55
N GLU A 27 13.18 7.81 -6.55
CA GLU A 27 13.32 7.09 -5.28
C GLU A 27 12.04 6.54 -4.65
N ASN A 28 10.82 6.74 -5.20
CA ASN A 28 9.57 6.40 -4.50
C ASN A 28 8.66 5.41 -5.28
N THR A 29 8.48 4.19 -4.75
CA THR A 29 7.54 3.18 -5.27
C THR A 29 6.38 2.98 -4.30
N ILE A 30 5.15 2.91 -4.81
CA ILE A 30 3.94 2.64 -4.02
C ILE A 30 3.36 1.32 -4.51
N MET A 31 3.20 0.35 -3.59
CA MET A 31 2.53 -0.91 -3.88
C MET A 31 1.28 -1.01 -3.01
N ILE A 32 0.21 -1.57 -3.57
CA ILE A 32 -0.98 -1.90 -2.80
C ILE A 32 -0.89 -3.37 -2.44
N ALA A 33 -1.05 -3.67 -1.15
CA ALA A 33 -0.97 -5.02 -0.62
C ALA A 33 -2.20 -5.33 0.24
N ARG A 34 -2.58 -6.61 0.27
CA ARG A 34 -3.63 -7.14 1.12
C ARG A 34 -3.02 -8.04 2.20
N CYS A 35 -3.37 -7.82 3.46
CA CYS A 35 -2.95 -8.71 4.53
C CYS A 35 -3.73 -10.03 4.46
N ARG A 36 -3.05 -11.17 4.50
CA ARG A 36 -3.70 -12.50 4.49
C ARG A 36 -4.39 -12.83 5.81
N ASN A 37 -3.93 -12.24 6.91
CA ASN A 37 -4.49 -12.51 8.24
C ASN A 37 -5.74 -11.68 8.56
N CYS A 38 -5.68 -10.35 8.40
CA CYS A 38 -6.81 -9.48 8.74
C CYS A 38 -7.55 -8.90 7.54
N GLY A 39 -7.15 -9.24 6.31
CA GLY A 39 -7.85 -8.88 5.08
C GLY A 39 -7.73 -7.42 4.64
N ILE A 40 -7.12 -6.54 5.45
CA ILE A 40 -7.01 -5.11 5.12
C ILE A 40 -6.16 -4.88 3.89
N VAL A 41 -6.49 -3.83 3.15
CA VAL A 41 -5.68 -3.34 2.04
C VAL A 41 -4.91 -2.11 2.52
N PHE A 42 -3.60 -2.08 2.25
CA PHE A 42 -2.69 -1.05 2.71
C PHE A 42 -1.66 -0.72 1.64
N TYR A 43 -1.09 0.47 1.74
CA TYR A 43 0.02 0.89 0.90
C TYR A 43 1.35 0.47 1.52
N ILE A 44 2.26 0.02 0.67
CA ILE A 44 3.68 -0.12 0.96
C ILE A 44 4.37 1.01 0.20
N PHE A 45 4.90 1.97 0.94
CA PHE A 45 5.74 3.02 0.41
C PHE A 45 7.19 2.59 0.55
N ARG A 46 7.92 2.60 -0.57
CA ARG A 46 9.34 2.36 -0.60
C ARG A 46 10.03 3.60 -1.13
N THR A 47 10.77 4.27 -0.25
CA THR A 47 11.68 5.36 -0.60
C THR A 47 13.10 4.79 -0.74
N SER A 48 14.08 5.61 -1.13
CA SER A 48 15.49 5.23 -1.09
C SER A 48 16.02 5.05 0.33
N LEU A 49 15.43 5.74 1.30
CA LEU A 49 15.86 5.76 2.69
C LEU A 49 15.15 4.70 3.54
N GLU A 50 13.86 4.45 3.27
CA GLU A 50 13.05 3.62 4.15
C GLU A 50 11.87 2.94 3.42
N THR A 51 11.24 2.01 4.13
CA THR A 51 10.01 1.36 3.68
C THR A 51 9.01 1.38 4.81
N PHE A 52 7.83 1.96 4.58
CA PHE A 52 6.77 2.05 5.57
C PHE A 52 5.42 1.60 5.00
N THR A 53 4.55 1.12 5.89
CA THR A 53 3.20 0.67 5.53
C THR A 53 2.16 1.63 6.10
N LEU A 54 1.09 1.87 5.33
CA LEU A 54 0.04 2.80 5.71
C LEU A 54 -1.33 2.23 5.33
N GLU A 55 -2.26 2.23 6.30
CA GLU A 55 -3.66 1.85 6.04
C GLU A 55 -4.28 2.79 4.99
N MET A 56 -4.95 2.23 3.98
CA MET A 56 -5.54 3.01 2.90
C MET A 56 -6.55 4.05 3.42
N GLU A 57 -7.42 3.65 4.35
CA GLU A 57 -8.42 4.55 4.96
C GLU A 57 -7.78 5.75 5.70
N LYS A 58 -6.55 5.58 6.22
CA LYS A 58 -5.81 6.68 6.87
C LYS A 58 -5.13 7.57 5.83
N ALA A 59 -4.59 6.98 4.76
CA ALA A 59 -4.00 7.71 3.65
C ALA A 59 -5.04 8.59 2.93
N GLU A 60 -6.21 8.03 2.64
CA GLU A 60 -7.29 8.72 1.93
C GLU A 60 -7.88 9.88 2.72
N ARG A 61 -8.02 9.72 4.06
CA ARG A 61 -8.45 10.82 4.94
C ARG A 61 -7.47 11.98 4.99
N LYS A 62 -6.16 11.70 4.91
CA LYS A 62 -5.11 12.72 5.03
C LYS A 62 -4.80 13.41 3.70
N HIS A 63 -4.91 12.69 2.58
CA HIS A 63 -4.44 13.14 1.27
C HIS A 63 -5.53 13.23 0.20
N GLY A 64 -6.79 12.93 0.55
CA GLY A 64 -7.86 12.72 -0.42
C GLY A 64 -7.82 11.31 -1.02
N ALA A 65 -8.88 10.88 -1.71
CA ALA A 65 -8.90 9.61 -2.42
C ALA A 65 -7.71 9.57 -3.39
N ILE A 66 -6.80 8.61 -3.19
CA ILE A 66 -5.69 8.41 -4.12
C ILE A 66 -6.32 7.92 -5.43
N PRO A 67 -6.23 8.67 -6.54
CA PRO A 67 -7.24 8.69 -7.60
C PRO A 67 -7.37 7.42 -8.48
N HIS A 68 -6.82 6.26 -8.12
CA HIS A 68 -6.64 5.15 -9.08
C HIS A 68 -6.94 3.74 -8.55
N ILE A 69 -7.78 3.60 -7.52
CA ILE A 69 -8.22 2.28 -7.07
C ILE A 69 -9.74 2.18 -7.24
N ASP A 70 -10.16 1.83 -8.45
CA ASP A 70 -11.51 1.31 -8.64
C ASP A 70 -11.52 -0.15 -8.20
N LEU A 71 -11.78 -0.41 -6.92
CA LEU A 71 -11.96 -1.77 -6.38
C LEU A 71 -13.28 -2.40 -6.89
N LYS A 72 -14.07 -1.70 -7.70
CA LYS A 72 -15.29 -2.22 -8.33
C LYS A 72 -14.98 -2.67 -9.75
N LYS A 73 -14.35 -3.83 -9.90
CA LYS A 73 -14.53 -4.62 -11.12
C LYS A 73 -14.59 -6.10 -10.83
#